data_AF-A0A927VE37-F1
#
_entry.id   AF-A0A927VE37-F1
#
_cell.length_a   1.000
_cell.length_b   1.000
_cell.length_c   1.000
_cell.angle_alpha   90.00
_cell.angle_beta   90.00
_cell.angle_gamma   90.00
#
_symmetry.space_group_name_H-M   'P 1'
#
loop_
_entity.id
_entity.type
_entity.pdbx_description
1 polymer ?
#
loop_
_entity_poly.entity_id
_entity_poly.type
_entity_poly.pdbx_seq_one_letter_code
_entity_poly.pdbx_strand_id
1 'polypeptide(L)'
;MDGGLAMNSKKSLIFGSIMVVLLVCGFVTMFMPYIKITSSDLIHATKAVFGDLEKYIGDIIDDSSDEWIESETGIGIVDNLLDLELDNSSKHIKRVKTFVLTCLFIAWGLTLVTVVLTIVLKKRYKYIITLLLSIGSAVAMLCIFIFLPNVVSDAIVVGVEEQIMGDVEDNVGEEGVAVLEFGLDEALDLVGGEGIRDTVISWIGEFVRELLNRTLTYGYWLYITLMGATAIVSIIGLILDTKKLMAKIYVLSGAYKGARIDVDSNIIVGRDPNTCQLIMDGEQVSRKHCKISFNPKTGKYLVTDYSTNGTYYTNGKRLDENVTSELDSGTIILIGKNGDKLKLG
;
A
#
# COMPACT_ATOMS: atom_id res chain seq x y z
N MET A 1 9.23 -31.62 -22.32
CA MET A 1 9.02 -31.06 -20.96
C MET A 1 8.46 -29.62 -20.99
N ASP A 2 8.04 -29.10 -22.15
CA ASP A 2 7.74 -27.66 -22.33
C ASP A 2 6.31 -27.20 -22.00
N GLY A 3 5.34 -28.11 -21.88
CA GLY A 3 3.94 -27.74 -21.62
C GLY A 3 3.69 -27.09 -20.24
N GLY A 4 4.46 -27.47 -19.21
CA GLY A 4 4.29 -26.95 -17.85
C GLY A 4 4.82 -25.52 -17.64
N LEU A 5 5.87 -25.13 -18.39
CA LEU A 5 6.45 -23.78 -18.32
C LEU A 5 5.55 -22.76 -19.03
N ALA A 6 4.97 -23.13 -20.18
CA ALA A 6 4.04 -22.27 -20.92
C ALA A 6 2.73 -22.01 -20.15
N MET A 7 2.22 -23.01 -19.42
CA MET A 7 0.98 -22.87 -18.64
C MET A 7 1.18 -22.00 -17.38
N ASN A 8 2.33 -22.07 -16.73
CA ASN A 8 2.67 -21.18 -15.61
C ASN A 8 2.93 -19.73 -16.06
N SER A 9 3.59 -19.55 -17.22
CA SER A 9 3.78 -18.23 -17.82
C SER A 9 2.44 -17.54 -18.12
N LYS A 10 1.50 -18.24 -18.78
CA LYS A 10 0.16 -17.70 -19.07
C LYS A 10 -0.63 -17.35 -17.81
N LYS A 11 -0.59 -18.18 -16.76
CA LYS A 11 -1.26 -17.88 -15.47
C LYS A 11 -0.68 -16.64 -14.79
N SER A 12 0.64 -16.46 -14.82
CA SER A 12 1.29 -15.27 -14.26
C SER A 12 0.96 -13.99 -15.04
N LEU A 13 0.83 -14.10 -16.37
CA LEU A 13 0.46 -12.99 -17.25
C LEU A 13 -0.98 -12.54 -16.99
N ILE A 14 -1.92 -13.49 -16.93
CA ILE A 14 -3.34 -13.20 -16.65
C ILE A 14 -3.51 -12.54 -15.28
N PHE A 15 -2.83 -13.06 -14.25
CA PHE A 15 -2.86 -12.47 -12.91
C PHE A 15 -2.29 -11.04 -12.89
N GLY A 16 -1.19 -10.79 -13.59
CA GLY A 16 -0.62 -9.46 -13.75
C GLY A 16 -1.59 -8.49 -14.43
N SER A 17 -2.23 -8.91 -15.52
CA SER A 17 -3.23 -8.08 -16.23
C SER A 17 -4.43 -7.74 -15.36
N ILE A 18 -4.96 -8.70 -14.59
CA ILE A 18 -6.08 -8.46 -13.67
C ILE A 18 -5.68 -7.45 -12.58
N MET A 19 -4.47 -7.58 -12.04
CA MET A 19 -3.95 -6.63 -11.04
C MET A 19 -3.84 -5.21 -11.60
N VAL A 20 -3.32 -5.05 -12.82
CA VAL A 20 -3.23 -3.74 -13.48
C VAL A 20 -4.63 -3.15 -13.70
N VAL A 21 -5.60 -3.94 -14.15
CA VAL A 21 -6.99 -3.48 -14.33
C VAL A 21 -7.60 -3.05 -13.00
N LEU A 22 -7.42 -3.82 -11.92
CA LEU A 22 -7.94 -3.45 -10.59
C LEU A 22 -7.28 -2.19 -10.04
N LEU A 23 -5.98 -2.02 -10.27
CA LEU A 23 -5.28 -0.79 -9.93
C LEU A 23 -5.86 0.39 -10.74
N VAL A 24 -5.98 0.28 -12.06
CA VAL A 24 -6.56 1.36 -12.89
C VAL A 24 -8.00 1.67 -12.47
N CYS A 25 -8.83 0.65 -12.18
CA CYS A 25 -10.17 0.86 -11.66
C CYS A 25 -10.15 1.58 -10.31
N GLY A 26 -9.27 1.20 -9.39
CA GLY A 26 -9.07 1.89 -8.11
C GLY A 26 -8.59 3.33 -8.27
N PHE A 27 -7.70 3.60 -9.23
CA PHE A 27 -7.31 4.96 -9.59
C PHE A 27 -8.53 5.76 -10.05
N VAL A 28 -9.28 5.24 -11.02
CA VAL A 28 -10.43 5.95 -11.57
C VAL A 28 -11.48 6.18 -10.49
N THR A 29 -11.84 5.18 -9.68
CA THR A 29 -12.86 5.37 -8.64
C THR A 29 -12.41 6.28 -7.51
N MET A 30 -11.10 6.37 -7.23
CA MET A 30 -10.55 7.25 -6.21
C MET A 30 -10.38 8.70 -6.70
N PHE A 31 -9.97 8.91 -7.95
CA PHE A 31 -9.66 10.25 -8.49
C PHE A 31 -10.83 10.89 -9.23
N MET A 32 -11.70 10.11 -9.86
CA MET A 32 -12.78 10.65 -10.70
C MET A 32 -13.78 11.51 -9.93
N PRO A 33 -14.14 11.20 -8.67
CA PRO A 33 -14.93 12.10 -7.82
C PRO A 33 -14.25 13.47 -7.62
N TYR A 34 -12.94 13.51 -7.35
CA TYR A 34 -12.18 14.77 -7.20
C TYR A 34 -12.07 15.55 -8.49
N ILE A 35 -11.84 14.86 -9.62
CA ILE A 35 -11.77 15.51 -10.93
C ILE A 35 -13.13 16.12 -11.27
N LYS A 36 -14.23 15.41 -10.99
CA LYS A 36 -15.62 15.81 -11.30
C LYS A 36 -16.19 16.89 -10.40
N ILE A 37 -15.71 17.07 -9.17
CA ILE A 37 -16.11 18.22 -8.34
C ILE A 37 -15.79 19.49 -9.14
N THR A 38 -16.84 20.08 -9.71
CA THR A 38 -16.75 21.27 -10.54
C THR A 38 -16.93 22.47 -9.62
N SER A 39 -16.31 23.60 -9.96
CA SER A 39 -16.49 24.85 -9.20
C SER A 39 -17.98 25.17 -9.00
N SER A 40 -18.87 24.76 -9.91
CA SER A 40 -20.33 24.94 -9.83
C SER A 40 -21.00 24.13 -8.73
N ASP A 41 -20.69 22.84 -8.56
CA ASP A 41 -21.31 21.99 -7.52
C ASP A 41 -20.98 22.51 -6.13
N LEU A 42 -19.77 23.03 -6.04
CA LEU A 42 -19.23 23.63 -4.85
C LEU A 42 -19.84 25.00 -4.57
N ILE A 43 -19.93 25.89 -5.58
CA ILE A 43 -20.66 27.15 -5.47
C ILE A 43 -22.12 26.90 -5.07
N HIS A 44 -22.77 25.87 -5.61
CA HIS A 44 -24.15 25.51 -5.22
C HIS A 44 -24.26 25.09 -3.75
N ALA A 45 -23.32 24.29 -3.26
CA ALA A 45 -23.34 23.86 -1.87
C ALA A 45 -22.95 24.98 -0.91
N THR A 46 -22.00 25.83 -1.28
CA THR A 46 -21.66 27.06 -0.57
C THR A 46 -22.85 28.01 -0.51
N LYS A 47 -23.56 28.22 -1.63
CA LYS A 47 -24.82 28.98 -1.67
C LYS A 47 -25.93 28.38 -0.82
N ALA A 48 -26.00 27.04 -0.71
CA ALA A 48 -26.99 26.41 0.16
C ALA A 48 -26.70 26.70 1.64
N VAL A 49 -25.44 26.58 2.07
CA VAL A 49 -25.02 26.91 3.44
C VAL A 49 -25.28 28.39 3.77
N PHE A 50 -24.94 29.28 2.84
CA PHE A 50 -25.16 30.71 3.03
C PHE A 50 -26.62 31.14 2.88
N GLY A 51 -27.43 30.43 2.09
CA GLY A 51 -28.87 30.65 2.04
C GLY A 51 -29.58 30.20 3.33
N ASP A 52 -29.08 29.14 3.99
CA ASP A 52 -29.55 28.75 5.32
C ASP A 52 -29.19 29.80 6.37
N LEU A 53 -28.05 30.48 6.21
CA LEU A 53 -27.64 31.61 7.06
C LEU A 53 -28.51 32.85 6.82
N GLU A 54 -28.75 33.23 5.56
CA GLU A 54 -29.62 34.36 5.19
C GLU A 54 -31.01 34.17 5.80
N LYS A 55 -31.56 32.95 5.71
CA LYS A 55 -32.83 32.60 6.34
C LYS A 55 -32.77 32.68 7.87
N TYR A 56 -31.72 32.15 8.49
CA TYR A 56 -31.54 32.19 9.94
C TYR A 56 -31.47 33.62 10.49
N ILE A 57 -30.72 34.50 9.81
CA ILE A 57 -30.62 35.92 10.16
C ILE A 57 -31.97 36.62 9.90
N GLY A 58 -32.64 36.32 8.79
CA GLY A 58 -33.97 36.84 8.48
C GLY A 58 -35.00 36.50 9.56
N ASP A 59 -35.03 35.24 10.01
CA ASP A 59 -35.91 34.79 11.10
C ASP A 59 -35.61 35.52 12.42
N ILE A 60 -34.35 35.88 12.70
CA ILE A 60 -33.95 36.66 13.89
C ILE A 60 -34.41 38.12 13.79
N ILE A 61 -34.22 38.76 12.64
CA ILE A 61 -34.59 40.16 12.42
C ILE A 61 -36.11 40.33 12.53
N ASP A 62 -36.90 39.39 11.97
CA ASP A 62 -38.37 39.44 11.99
C ASP A 62 -38.96 39.25 13.40
N ASP A 63 -38.24 38.59 14.31
CA ASP A 63 -38.62 38.42 15.73
C ASP A 63 -38.19 39.62 16.62
N SER A 64 -37.34 40.51 16.10
CA SER A 64 -36.87 41.71 16.81
C SER A 64 -37.78 42.92 16.55
N SER A 65 -38.35 43.51 17.60
CA SER A 65 -39.36 44.58 17.49
C SER A 65 -38.80 45.99 17.22
N ASP A 66 -37.49 46.13 16.98
CA ASP A 66 -36.81 47.43 16.97
C ASP A 66 -36.58 47.97 15.55
N GLU A 67 -37.14 49.17 15.33
CA GLU A 67 -37.21 49.95 14.08
C GLU A 67 -35.84 50.40 13.52
N TRP A 68 -34.72 50.02 14.15
CA TRP A 68 -33.37 50.49 13.80
C TRP A 68 -32.65 49.64 12.74
N ILE A 69 -33.14 48.44 12.44
CA ILE A 69 -32.62 47.63 11.34
C ILE A 69 -33.54 47.89 10.15
N GLU A 70 -33.34 49.01 9.45
CA GLU A 70 -33.91 49.16 8.10
C GLU A 70 -33.39 47.99 7.27
N SER A 71 -34.26 47.00 7.07
CA SER A 71 -33.94 45.67 6.55
C SER A 71 -33.17 45.70 5.23
N GLU A 72 -33.32 46.75 4.42
CA GLU A 72 -32.59 46.94 3.16
C GLU A 72 -31.08 47.20 3.35
N THR A 73 -30.63 47.80 4.46
CA THR A 73 -29.21 48.11 4.68
C THR A 73 -28.46 46.97 5.37
N GLY A 74 -29.06 46.34 6.39
CA GLY A 74 -28.47 45.18 7.08
C GLY A 74 -28.38 43.95 6.19
N ILE A 75 -29.47 43.62 5.47
CA ILE A 75 -29.49 42.49 4.52
C ILE A 75 -28.56 42.78 3.34
N GLY A 76 -28.50 44.02 2.83
CA GLY A 76 -27.59 44.39 1.73
C GLY A 76 -26.10 44.36 2.10
N ILE A 77 -25.73 44.61 3.37
CA ILE A 77 -24.36 44.44 3.86
C ILE A 77 -24.01 42.95 3.96
N VAL A 78 -24.93 42.14 4.47
CA VAL A 78 -24.78 40.68 4.52
C VAL A 78 -24.67 40.10 3.12
N ASP A 79 -25.51 40.50 2.18
CA ASP A 79 -25.51 40.01 0.79
C ASP A 79 -24.18 40.35 0.07
N ASN A 80 -23.64 41.57 0.28
CA ASN A 80 -22.32 41.94 -0.25
C ASN A 80 -21.16 41.18 0.40
N LEU A 81 -21.22 40.93 1.72
CA LEU A 81 -20.24 40.10 2.42
C LEU A 81 -20.29 38.65 1.92
N LEU A 82 -21.50 38.10 1.75
CA LEU A 82 -21.73 36.75 1.23
C LEU A 82 -21.20 36.57 -0.19
N ASP A 83 -21.41 37.55 -1.08
CA ASP A 83 -20.92 37.50 -2.46
C ASP A 83 -19.38 37.61 -2.55
N LEU A 84 -18.75 38.46 -1.73
CA LEU A 84 -17.29 38.52 -1.58
C LEU A 84 -16.71 37.21 -1.04
N GLU A 85 -17.37 36.61 -0.06
CA GLU A 85 -16.99 35.32 0.54
C GLU A 85 -17.11 34.16 -0.45
N LEU A 86 -18.11 34.19 -1.34
CA LEU A 86 -18.38 33.14 -2.32
C LEU A 86 -17.32 33.05 -3.42
N ASP A 87 -16.81 34.18 -3.93
CA ASP A 87 -15.75 34.17 -4.95
C ASP A 87 -14.39 33.76 -4.34
N ASN A 88 -14.12 34.18 -3.11
CA ASN A 88 -12.91 33.79 -2.38
C ASN A 88 -12.91 32.32 -1.94
N SER A 89 -14.05 31.81 -1.45
CA SER A 89 -14.25 30.39 -1.13
C SER A 89 -13.96 29.49 -2.34
N SER A 90 -14.40 29.90 -3.54
CA SER A 90 -14.10 29.18 -4.81
C SER A 90 -12.59 29.03 -5.06
N LYS A 91 -11.77 30.02 -4.70
CA LYS A 91 -10.31 29.99 -4.83
C LYS A 91 -9.65 29.08 -3.79
N HIS A 92 -10.06 29.16 -2.53
CA HIS A 92 -9.56 28.31 -1.45
C HIS A 92 -9.88 26.84 -1.71
N ILE A 93 -11.08 26.56 -2.17
CA ILE A 93 -11.48 25.19 -2.43
C ILE A 93 -10.76 24.61 -3.67
N LYS A 94 -10.43 25.41 -4.68
CA LYS A 94 -9.52 24.98 -5.75
C LYS A 94 -8.15 24.58 -5.20
N ARG A 95 -7.58 25.35 -4.27
CA ARG A 95 -6.29 25.01 -3.63
C ARG A 95 -6.40 23.70 -2.84
N VAL A 96 -7.48 23.52 -2.09
CA VAL A 96 -7.77 22.30 -1.34
C VAL A 96 -7.88 21.10 -2.27
N LYS A 97 -8.64 21.22 -3.37
CA LYS A 97 -8.73 20.19 -4.40
C LYS A 97 -7.35 19.78 -4.93
N THR A 98 -6.50 20.75 -5.25
CA THR A 98 -5.12 20.49 -5.70
C THR A 98 -4.29 19.79 -4.63
N PHE A 99 -4.39 20.22 -3.37
CA PHE A 99 -3.67 19.60 -2.25
C PHE A 99 -4.07 18.12 -2.07
N VAL A 100 -5.38 17.84 -2.02
CA VAL A 100 -5.87 16.45 -1.89
C VAL A 100 -5.42 15.59 -3.07
N LEU A 101 -5.57 16.08 -4.31
CA LEU A 101 -5.07 15.38 -5.50
C LEU A 101 -3.56 15.05 -5.38
N THR A 102 -2.76 15.98 -4.88
CA THR A 102 -1.31 15.79 -4.70
C THR A 102 -1.01 14.69 -3.70
N CYS A 103 -1.67 14.68 -2.54
CA CYS A 103 -1.55 13.63 -1.54
C CYS A 103 -1.96 12.25 -2.09
N LEU A 104 -3.06 12.19 -2.85
CA LEU A 104 -3.53 10.96 -3.49
C LEU A 104 -2.53 10.47 -4.56
N PHE A 105 -1.95 11.37 -5.37
CA PHE A 105 -0.92 11.01 -6.35
C PHE A 105 0.34 10.45 -5.69
N ILE A 106 0.78 11.02 -4.57
CA ILE A 106 1.92 10.50 -3.80
C ILE A 106 1.64 9.08 -3.31
N ALA A 107 0.48 8.86 -2.69
CA ALA A 107 0.09 7.54 -2.21
C ALA A 107 0.02 6.51 -3.34
N TRP A 108 -0.52 6.91 -4.50
CA TRP A 108 -0.58 6.07 -5.69
C TRP A 108 0.78 5.81 -6.34
N GLY A 109 1.68 6.79 -6.32
CA GLY A 109 3.06 6.60 -6.78
C GLY A 109 3.77 5.53 -5.94
N LEU A 110 3.58 5.56 -4.62
CA LEU A 110 4.15 4.56 -3.72
C LEU A 110 3.63 3.14 -4.00
N THR A 111 2.36 2.97 -4.39
CA THR A 111 1.84 1.64 -4.76
C THR A 111 2.42 1.11 -6.06
N LEU A 112 2.62 1.96 -7.06
CA LEU A 112 3.30 1.55 -8.29
C LEU A 112 4.73 1.08 -7.98
N VAL A 113 5.43 1.79 -7.09
CA VAL A 113 6.76 1.38 -6.62
C VAL A 113 6.70 0.03 -5.91
N THR A 114 5.70 -0.24 -5.06
CA THR A 114 5.57 -1.55 -4.39
C THR A 114 5.39 -2.69 -5.39
N VAL A 115 4.56 -2.50 -6.40
CA VAL A 115 4.29 -3.50 -7.45
C VAL A 115 5.54 -3.74 -8.28
N VAL A 116 6.24 -2.69 -8.71
CA VAL A 116 7.47 -2.79 -9.49
C VAL A 116 8.57 -3.51 -8.70
N LEU A 117 8.79 -3.16 -7.43
CA LEU A 117 9.77 -3.84 -6.58
C LEU A 117 9.43 -5.32 -6.39
N THR A 118 8.14 -5.63 -6.27
CA THR A 118 7.67 -7.02 -6.20
C THR A 118 8.04 -7.80 -7.48
N ILE A 119 8.02 -7.16 -8.65
CA ILE A 119 8.38 -7.81 -9.92
C ILE A 119 9.90 -7.95 -10.08
N VAL A 120 10.65 -6.90 -9.72
CA VAL A 120 12.10 -6.79 -9.97
C VAL A 120 12.91 -7.63 -8.98
N LEU A 121 12.52 -7.66 -7.70
CA LEU A 121 13.30 -8.32 -6.67
C LEU A 121 13.25 -9.85 -6.84
N LYS A 122 14.45 -10.46 -6.90
CA LYS A 122 14.64 -11.91 -6.87
C LYS A 122 15.12 -12.30 -5.48
N LYS A 123 14.70 -13.47 -4.97
CA LYS A 123 14.99 -14.04 -3.62
C LYS A 123 14.00 -13.60 -2.52
N ARG A 124 14.20 -14.19 -1.34
CA ARG A 124 13.38 -14.08 -0.12
C ARG A 124 13.08 -12.64 0.33
N TYR A 125 13.98 -11.69 0.07
CA TYR A 125 13.80 -10.26 0.39
C TYR A 125 12.60 -9.63 -0.31
N LYS A 126 12.20 -10.15 -1.48
CA LYS A 126 11.00 -9.70 -2.21
C LYS A 126 9.77 -9.71 -1.29
N TYR A 127 9.51 -10.82 -0.61
CA TYR A 127 8.30 -10.98 0.21
C TYR A 127 8.30 -10.05 1.43
N ILE A 128 9.46 -9.85 2.06
CA ILE A 128 9.59 -8.99 3.24
C ILE A 128 9.40 -7.52 2.85
N ILE A 129 10.07 -7.07 1.79
CA ILE A 129 10.00 -5.69 1.31
C ILE A 129 8.58 -5.36 0.84
N THR A 130 7.97 -6.24 0.04
CA THR A 130 6.58 -6.03 -0.43
C THR A 130 5.59 -5.97 0.74
N LEU A 131 5.76 -6.81 1.76
CA LEU A 131 4.90 -6.80 2.96
C LEU A 131 5.01 -5.49 3.74
N LEU A 132 6.24 -5.04 4.03
CA LEU A 132 6.45 -3.80 4.79
C LEU A 132 5.90 -2.60 4.03
N LEU A 133 6.13 -2.56 2.72
CA LEU A 133 5.73 -1.43 1.89
C LEU A 133 4.21 -1.40 1.65
N SER A 134 3.54 -2.56 1.54
CA SER A 134 2.07 -2.61 1.42
C SER A 134 1.38 -2.21 2.73
N ILE A 135 1.90 -2.65 3.88
CA ILE A 135 1.39 -2.22 5.19
C ILE A 135 1.61 -0.72 5.39
N GLY A 136 2.82 -0.22 5.14
CA GLY A 136 3.12 1.22 5.28
C GLY A 136 2.24 2.09 4.38
N SER A 137 1.99 1.62 3.16
CA SER A 137 1.12 2.31 2.20
C SER A 137 -0.36 2.30 2.62
N ALA A 138 -0.85 1.20 3.20
CA ALA A 138 -2.20 1.13 3.76
C ALA A 138 -2.36 2.05 4.97
N VAL A 139 -1.37 2.10 5.86
CA VAL A 139 -1.37 2.99 7.03
C VAL A 139 -1.35 4.46 6.59
N ALA A 140 -0.50 4.82 5.64
CA ALA A 140 -0.44 6.19 5.11
C ALA A 140 -1.79 6.63 4.52
N MET A 141 -2.46 5.75 3.76
CA MET A 141 -3.78 6.04 3.22
C MET A 141 -4.86 6.13 4.30
N LEU A 142 -4.77 5.32 5.35
CA LEU A 142 -5.68 5.41 6.49
C LEU A 142 -5.48 6.72 7.26
N CYS A 143 -4.24 7.19 7.41
CA CYS A 143 -3.95 8.51 7.97
C CYS A 143 -4.54 9.63 7.10
N ILE A 144 -4.38 9.55 5.78
CA ILE A 144 -5.01 10.52 4.85
C ILE A 144 -6.54 10.48 5.03
N PHE A 145 -7.16 9.30 5.07
CA PHE A 145 -8.61 9.19 5.21
C PHE A 145 -9.15 9.77 6.53
N ILE A 146 -8.46 9.54 7.65
CA ILE A 146 -8.91 9.97 8.98
C ILE A 146 -8.61 11.44 9.25
N PHE A 147 -7.40 11.90 8.91
CA PHE A 147 -6.91 13.21 9.34
C PHE A 147 -7.10 14.31 8.29
N LEU A 148 -7.06 13.98 7.00
CA LEU A 148 -7.16 14.98 5.93
C LEU A 148 -8.44 15.81 6.00
N PRO A 149 -9.64 15.25 6.26
CA PRO A 149 -10.85 16.05 6.33
C PRO A 149 -10.80 17.12 7.41
N ASN A 150 -10.27 16.78 8.59
CA ASN A 150 -10.17 17.72 9.71
C ASN A 150 -9.11 18.79 9.41
N VAL A 151 -7.91 18.40 8.97
CA VAL A 151 -6.82 19.34 8.66
C VAL A 151 -7.22 20.33 7.57
N VAL A 152 -7.94 19.86 6.55
CA VAL A 152 -8.43 20.70 5.46
C VAL A 152 -9.55 21.63 5.93
N SER A 153 -10.49 21.11 6.73
CA SER A 153 -11.55 21.90 7.34
C SER A 153 -10.98 23.07 8.15
N ASP A 154 -10.07 22.77 9.09
CA ASP A 154 -9.46 23.77 9.97
C ASP A 154 -8.67 24.82 9.18
N ALA A 155 -7.92 24.39 8.15
CA ALA A 155 -7.16 25.32 7.32
C ALA A 155 -8.04 26.24 6.46
N ILE A 156 -9.20 25.78 6.01
CA ILE A 156 -10.17 26.62 5.29
C ILE A 156 -10.81 27.62 6.26
N VAL A 157 -11.22 27.15 7.44
CA VAL A 157 -11.82 28.00 8.48
C VAL A 157 -10.88 29.15 8.83
N VAL A 158 -9.62 28.86 9.15
CA VAL A 158 -8.62 29.89 9.48
C VAL A 158 -8.37 30.83 8.28
N GLY A 159 -8.32 30.28 7.06
CA GLY A 159 -8.10 31.09 5.87
C GLY A 159 -9.27 31.98 5.47
N VAL A 160 -10.50 31.59 5.83
CA VAL A 160 -11.70 32.42 5.70
C VAL A 160 -11.70 33.50 6.77
N GLU A 161 -11.40 33.13 8.02
CA GLU A 161 -11.35 34.04 9.15
C GLU A 161 -10.31 35.17 8.98
N GLU A 162 -9.07 34.86 8.61
CA GLU A 162 -8.03 35.87 8.36
C GLU A 162 -8.44 36.84 7.25
N GLN A 163 -9.21 36.37 6.27
CA GLN A 163 -9.53 37.12 5.06
C GLN A 163 -10.77 38.01 5.23
N ILE A 164 -11.79 37.54 5.97
CA ILE A 164 -12.90 38.38 6.43
C ILE A 164 -12.36 39.57 7.24
N MET A 165 -11.46 39.30 8.19
CA MET A 165 -10.87 40.35 9.02
C MET A 165 -10.08 41.37 8.18
N GLY A 166 -9.29 40.90 7.22
CA GLY A 166 -8.51 41.77 6.32
C GLY A 166 -9.39 42.64 5.41
N ASP A 167 -10.41 42.06 4.77
CA ASP A 167 -11.28 42.80 3.85
C ASP A 167 -12.19 43.80 4.60
N VAL A 168 -12.60 43.49 5.83
CA VAL A 168 -13.37 44.42 6.69
C VAL A 168 -12.50 45.58 7.17
N GLU A 169 -11.25 45.31 7.55
CA GLU A 169 -10.27 46.34 7.93
C GLU A 169 -9.95 47.29 6.75
N ASP A 170 -9.76 46.74 5.54
CA ASP A 170 -9.46 47.52 4.34
C ASP A 170 -10.66 48.39 3.86
N ASN A 171 -11.91 47.93 4.04
CA ASN A 171 -13.10 48.63 3.53
C ASN A 171 -13.74 49.59 4.53
N VAL A 172 -13.67 49.30 5.83
CA VAL A 172 -14.40 50.06 6.88
C VAL A 172 -13.46 50.81 7.84
N GLY A 173 -12.15 50.50 7.82
CA GLY A 173 -11.14 51.09 8.71
C GLY A 173 -11.27 50.61 10.17
N GLU A 174 -10.19 50.73 10.97
CA GLU A 174 -10.13 50.22 12.35
C GLU A 174 -11.33 50.63 13.23
N GLU A 175 -11.83 51.86 13.11
CA GLU A 175 -13.00 52.35 13.86
C GLU A 175 -14.32 51.75 13.39
N GLY A 176 -14.44 51.42 12.10
CA GLY A 176 -15.63 50.79 11.53
C GLY A 176 -15.73 49.29 11.82
N VAL A 177 -14.57 48.62 11.93
CA VAL A 177 -14.48 47.22 12.39
C VAL A 177 -15.02 47.09 13.82
N ALA A 178 -14.62 48.00 14.72
CA ALA A 178 -15.08 47.99 16.11
C ALA A 178 -16.60 48.21 16.24
N VAL A 179 -17.21 49.01 15.36
CA VAL A 179 -18.67 49.24 15.34
C VAL A 179 -19.43 48.04 14.76
N LEU A 180 -18.87 47.36 13.75
CA LEU A 180 -19.45 46.15 13.19
C LEU A 180 -19.32 44.95 14.15
N GLU A 181 -18.16 44.72 14.77
CA GLU A 181 -18.00 43.69 15.80
C GLU A 181 -18.93 43.95 16.99
N PHE A 182 -18.97 45.18 17.50
CA PHE A 182 -19.82 45.52 18.64
C PHE A 182 -21.32 45.43 18.33
N GLY A 183 -21.76 45.94 17.16
CA GLY A 183 -23.17 45.88 16.76
C GLY A 183 -23.65 44.47 16.41
N LEU A 184 -22.77 43.62 15.88
CA LEU A 184 -23.09 42.24 15.54
C LEU A 184 -23.09 41.33 16.78
N ASP A 185 -22.10 41.48 17.68
CA ASP A 185 -22.06 40.75 18.96
C ASP A 185 -23.20 41.16 19.90
N GLU A 186 -23.54 42.44 19.99
CA GLU A 186 -24.62 42.93 20.87
C GLU A 186 -26.01 42.49 20.38
N ALA A 187 -26.22 42.44 19.06
CA ALA A 187 -27.45 41.88 18.45
C ALA A 187 -27.59 40.37 18.69
N LEU A 188 -26.48 39.64 18.86
CA LEU A 188 -26.45 38.19 19.06
C LEU A 188 -26.51 37.76 20.53
N ASP A 189 -25.88 38.52 21.43
CA ASP A 189 -25.96 38.31 22.89
C ASP A 189 -27.39 38.49 23.40
N LEU A 190 -28.20 39.34 22.74
CA LEU A 190 -29.64 39.47 23.02
C LEU A 190 -30.46 38.20 22.74
N VAL A 191 -29.95 37.31 21.86
CA VAL A 191 -30.66 36.14 21.34
C VAL A 191 -30.11 34.81 21.91
N GLY A 192 -29.03 34.87 22.71
CA GLY A 192 -28.54 33.75 23.52
C GLY A 192 -27.83 32.63 22.76
N GLY A 193 -27.27 32.92 21.58
CA GLY A 193 -26.48 31.98 20.79
C GLY A 193 -24.96 32.18 20.94
N GLU A 194 -24.16 31.12 20.72
CA GLU A 194 -22.76 31.29 20.32
C GLU A 194 -22.75 32.10 19.00
N GLY A 195 -21.87 33.11 18.88
CA GLY A 195 -21.95 34.12 17.81
C GLY A 195 -22.07 33.54 16.39
N ILE A 196 -22.66 34.32 15.46
CA ILE A 196 -22.86 33.92 14.04
C ILE A 196 -21.56 33.39 13.42
N ARG A 197 -20.42 33.99 13.77
CA ARG A 197 -19.08 33.57 13.33
C ARG A 197 -18.80 32.09 13.63
N ASP A 198 -19.04 31.63 14.85
CA ASP A 198 -18.76 30.25 15.26
C ASP A 198 -19.72 29.26 14.59
N THR A 199 -20.98 29.68 14.38
CA THR A 199 -21.99 28.88 13.68
C THR A 199 -21.64 28.71 12.20
N VAL A 200 -21.24 29.78 11.51
CA VAL A 200 -20.83 29.74 10.10
C VAL A 200 -19.58 28.89 9.91
N ILE A 201 -18.59 29.06 10.78
CA ILE A 201 -17.35 28.28 10.79
C ILE A 201 -17.66 26.78 10.96
N SER A 202 -18.56 26.43 11.87
CA SER A 202 -18.98 25.04 12.12
C SER A 202 -19.65 24.42 10.88
N TRP A 203 -20.56 25.15 10.22
CA TRP A 203 -21.25 24.67 9.01
C TRP A 203 -20.31 24.47 7.82
N ILE A 204 -19.36 25.39 7.62
CA ILE A 204 -18.33 25.25 6.57
C ILE A 204 -17.49 24.00 6.85
N GLY A 205 -17.11 23.76 8.10
CA GLY A 205 -16.34 22.59 8.50
C GLY A 205 -17.07 21.27 8.25
N GLU A 206 -18.35 21.18 8.63
CA GLU A 206 -19.18 20.00 8.37
C GLU A 206 -19.37 19.74 6.87
N PHE A 207 -19.62 20.78 6.08
CA PHE A 207 -19.76 20.68 4.63
C PHE A 207 -18.50 20.13 3.97
N VAL A 208 -17.34 20.70 4.27
CA VAL A 208 -16.04 20.26 3.72
C VAL A 208 -15.76 18.81 4.11
N ARG A 209 -16.08 18.43 5.35
CA ARG A 209 -15.89 17.06 5.85
C ARG A 209 -16.78 16.05 5.14
N GLU A 210 -18.05 16.37 4.94
CA GLU A 210 -19.00 15.52 4.22
C GLU A 210 -18.60 15.36 2.74
N LEU A 211 -18.18 16.45 2.11
CA LEU A 211 -17.69 16.45 0.74
C LEU A 211 -16.44 15.58 0.59
N LEU A 212 -15.46 15.70 1.50
CA LEU A 212 -14.25 14.86 1.48
C LEU A 212 -14.57 13.38 1.76
N ASN A 213 -15.44 13.09 2.74
CA ASN A 213 -15.81 11.72 3.09
C ASN A 213 -16.54 10.98 1.98
N ARG A 214 -17.54 11.60 1.33
CA ARG A 214 -18.27 10.98 0.21
C ARG A 214 -17.35 10.61 -0.95
N THR A 215 -16.37 11.46 -1.19
CA THR A 215 -15.44 11.37 -2.32
C THR A 215 -14.40 10.26 -2.15
N LEU A 216 -14.06 9.90 -0.90
CA LEU A 216 -13.02 8.90 -0.61
C LEU A 216 -13.51 7.45 -0.65
N THR A 217 -14.79 7.18 -0.43
CA THR A 217 -15.29 5.85 -0.02
C THR A 217 -14.88 4.67 -0.92
N TYR A 218 -15.34 4.60 -2.17
CA TYR A 218 -15.18 3.35 -2.96
C TYR A 218 -13.75 3.08 -3.42
N GLY A 219 -13.04 4.11 -3.88
CA GLY A 219 -11.65 3.99 -4.30
C GLY A 219 -10.71 3.64 -3.15
N TYR A 220 -10.94 4.21 -1.96
CA TYR A 220 -10.21 3.92 -0.74
C TYR A 220 -10.36 2.45 -0.31
N TRP A 221 -11.59 1.94 -0.21
CA TRP A 221 -11.80 0.55 0.23
C TRP A 221 -11.24 -0.46 -0.76
N LEU A 222 -11.35 -0.18 -2.07
CA LEU A 222 -10.71 -1.00 -3.09
C LEU A 222 -9.19 -0.99 -2.93
N TYR A 223 -8.58 0.17 -2.68
CA TYR A 223 -7.16 0.30 -2.41
C TYR A 223 -6.71 -0.51 -1.19
N ILE A 224 -7.39 -0.35 -0.05
CA ILE A 224 -7.08 -1.09 1.19
C ILE A 224 -7.18 -2.60 0.96
N THR A 225 -8.20 -3.04 0.22
CA THR A 225 -8.38 -4.45 -0.13
C THR A 225 -7.23 -4.97 -1.00
N LEU A 226 -6.77 -4.19 -1.98
CA LEU A 226 -5.63 -4.54 -2.82
C LEU A 226 -4.34 -4.62 -2.01
N MET A 227 -4.07 -3.64 -1.14
CA MET A 227 -2.89 -3.68 -0.25
C MET A 227 -2.94 -4.88 0.70
N GLY A 228 -4.10 -5.17 1.30
CA GLY A 228 -4.32 -6.37 2.11
C GLY A 228 -4.05 -7.66 1.35
N ALA A 229 -4.56 -7.78 0.11
CA ALA A 229 -4.29 -8.94 -0.74
C ALA A 229 -2.80 -9.10 -1.05
N THR A 230 -2.07 -8.00 -1.35
CA THR A 230 -0.62 -8.06 -1.59
C THR A 230 0.18 -8.45 -0.34
N ALA A 231 -0.25 -7.98 0.84
CA ALA A 231 0.34 -8.39 2.12
C ALA A 231 0.14 -9.89 2.35
N ILE A 232 -1.08 -10.41 2.14
CA ILE A 232 -1.40 -11.84 2.27
C ILE A 232 -0.56 -12.68 1.31
N VAL A 233 -0.48 -12.31 0.03
CA VAL A 233 0.36 -13.01 -0.96
C VAL A 233 1.82 -13.02 -0.53
N SER A 234 2.32 -11.92 0.04
CA SER A 234 3.69 -11.82 0.54
C SER A 234 3.93 -12.72 1.76
N ILE A 235 2.99 -12.79 2.69
CA ILE A 235 3.04 -13.70 3.85
C ILE A 235 3.01 -15.16 3.40
N ILE A 236 2.09 -15.51 2.49
CA ILE A 236 2.02 -16.86 1.91
C ILE A 236 3.34 -17.21 1.23
N GLY A 237 3.88 -16.29 0.42
CA GLY A 237 5.18 -16.45 -0.22
C GLY A 237 6.31 -16.71 0.79
N LEU A 238 6.34 -15.97 1.90
CA LEU A 238 7.31 -16.16 2.98
C LEU A 238 7.17 -17.53 3.65
N ILE A 239 5.93 -17.95 3.96
CA ILE A 239 5.65 -19.26 4.56
C ILE A 239 6.06 -20.38 3.59
N LEU A 240 5.71 -20.29 2.31
CA LEU A 240 6.07 -21.30 1.33
C LEU A 240 7.58 -21.37 1.09
N ASP A 241 8.28 -20.23 1.11
CA ASP A 241 9.75 -20.20 1.02
C ASP A 241 10.40 -20.83 2.26
N THR A 242 9.84 -20.64 3.46
CA THR A 242 10.32 -21.33 4.68
C THR A 242 10.08 -22.84 4.64
N LYS A 243 9.05 -23.31 3.91
CA LYS A 243 8.72 -24.72 3.74
C LYS A 243 9.50 -25.41 2.61
N LYS A 244 10.40 -24.70 1.91
CA LYS A 244 11.31 -25.33 0.96
C LYS A 244 12.10 -26.39 1.74
N LEU A 245 11.76 -27.67 1.54
CA LEU A 245 12.40 -28.81 2.17
C LEU A 245 13.90 -28.67 1.94
N MET A 246 14.62 -28.30 3.01
CA MET A 246 16.07 -28.31 3.00
C MET A 246 16.47 -29.77 3.01
N ALA A 247 16.64 -30.33 1.82
CA ALA A 247 17.24 -31.64 1.66
C ALA A 247 18.64 -31.60 2.24
N LYS A 248 18.99 -32.64 2.99
CA LYS A 248 20.26 -32.71 3.71
C LYS A 248 20.99 -33.96 3.31
N ILE A 249 22.31 -33.88 3.24
CA ILE A 249 23.17 -35.06 3.11
C ILE A 249 23.98 -35.17 4.38
N TYR A 250 23.99 -36.36 4.96
CA TYR A 250 24.77 -36.70 6.14
C TYR A 250 25.94 -37.58 5.72
N VAL A 251 27.16 -37.13 6.02
CA VAL A 251 28.37 -37.92 5.75
C VAL A 251 28.57 -38.90 6.91
N LEU A 252 28.53 -40.21 6.63
CA LEU A 252 28.62 -41.25 7.66
C LEU A 252 30.03 -41.82 7.84
N SER A 253 30.92 -41.65 6.86
CA SER A 253 32.32 -42.10 6.92
C SER A 253 33.26 -41.17 6.13
N GLY A 254 34.56 -41.39 6.31
CA GLY A 254 35.60 -40.60 5.63
C GLY A 254 36.03 -39.37 6.43
N ALA A 255 36.79 -38.49 5.78
CA ALA A 255 37.37 -37.29 6.38
C ALA A 255 36.30 -36.32 6.94
N TYR A 256 35.10 -36.33 6.37
CA TYR A 256 34.00 -35.44 6.74
C TYR A 256 32.92 -36.13 7.57
N LYS A 257 33.22 -37.25 8.24
CA LYS A 257 32.25 -37.98 9.06
C LYS A 257 31.54 -37.06 10.07
N GLY A 258 30.21 -37.09 10.05
CA GLY A 258 29.35 -36.25 10.90
C GLY A 258 28.94 -34.92 10.26
N ALA A 259 29.51 -34.55 9.11
CA ALA A 259 29.12 -33.35 8.39
C ALA A 259 27.67 -33.43 7.89
N ARG A 260 27.02 -32.26 7.89
CA ARG A 260 25.65 -32.04 7.39
C ARG A 260 25.72 -31.01 6.30
N ILE A 261 25.26 -31.37 5.11
CA ILE A 261 25.36 -30.53 3.93
C ILE A 261 23.96 -30.27 3.40
N ASP A 262 23.59 -28.99 3.30
CA ASP A 262 22.30 -28.58 2.77
C ASP A 262 22.32 -28.62 1.22
N VAL A 263 21.34 -29.30 0.64
CA VAL A 263 21.19 -29.49 -0.81
C VAL A 263 20.30 -28.39 -1.38
N ASP A 264 20.88 -27.21 -1.59
CA ASP A 264 20.13 -26.07 -2.15
C ASP A 264 19.80 -26.24 -3.64
N SER A 265 20.64 -26.98 -4.37
CA SER A 265 20.48 -27.24 -5.81
C SER A 265 21.10 -28.59 -6.21
N ASN A 266 22.23 -28.56 -6.92
CA ASN A 266 23.00 -29.72 -7.31
C ASN A 266 24.31 -29.71 -6.52
N ILE A 267 24.59 -30.81 -5.82
CA ILE A 267 25.89 -31.06 -5.19
C ILE A 267 26.61 -32.09 -6.04
N ILE A 268 27.77 -31.71 -6.54
CA ILE A 268 28.71 -32.61 -7.18
C ILE A 268 29.66 -33.12 -6.10
N VAL A 269 29.73 -34.45 -6.00
CA VAL A 269 30.62 -35.18 -5.09
C VAL A 269 31.77 -35.76 -5.90
N GLY A 270 33.00 -35.60 -5.42
CA GLY A 270 34.17 -36.15 -6.08
C GLY A 270 35.47 -35.69 -5.44
N ARG A 271 36.60 -36.03 -6.07
CA ARG A 271 37.94 -35.71 -5.55
C ARG A 271 38.47 -34.35 -6.01
N ASP A 272 37.91 -33.77 -7.08
CA ASP A 272 38.43 -32.52 -7.64
C ASP A 272 37.80 -31.28 -6.96
N PRO A 273 38.60 -30.43 -6.28
CA PRO A 273 38.10 -29.24 -5.60
C PRO A 273 37.61 -28.14 -6.55
N ASN A 274 38.02 -28.16 -7.83
CA ASN A 274 37.60 -27.13 -8.79
C ASN A 274 36.17 -27.36 -9.32
N THR A 275 35.68 -28.60 -9.24
CA THR A 275 34.39 -28.99 -9.83
C THR A 275 33.38 -29.48 -8.80
N CYS A 276 33.83 -30.04 -7.67
CA CYS A 276 32.97 -30.62 -6.64
C CYS A 276 32.70 -29.65 -5.49
N GLN A 277 31.46 -29.61 -5.01
CA GLN A 277 31.08 -28.90 -3.79
C GLN A 277 31.35 -29.76 -2.54
N LEU A 278 31.26 -31.09 -2.68
CA LEU A 278 31.65 -32.03 -1.64
C LEU A 278 32.88 -32.81 -2.09
N ILE A 279 34.03 -32.42 -1.53
CA ILE A 279 35.31 -33.05 -1.84
C ILE A 279 35.46 -34.28 -0.96
N MET A 280 35.75 -35.44 -1.55
CA MET A 280 36.10 -36.65 -0.83
C MET A 280 37.42 -37.19 -1.33
N ASP A 281 38.37 -37.34 -0.41
CA ASP A 281 39.69 -37.85 -0.73
C ASP A 281 39.72 -39.36 -0.47
N GLY A 282 39.51 -40.13 -1.53
CA GLY A 282 39.56 -41.59 -1.51
C GLY A 282 40.11 -42.12 -2.83
N GLU A 283 40.85 -43.22 -2.79
CA GLU A 283 41.46 -43.82 -3.98
C GLU A 283 40.42 -44.23 -5.02
N GLN A 284 39.25 -44.68 -4.55
CA GLN A 284 38.13 -45.12 -5.38
C GLN A 284 37.21 -43.97 -5.83
N VAL A 285 37.46 -42.74 -5.36
CA VAL A 285 36.64 -41.56 -5.68
C VAL A 285 37.16 -40.90 -6.96
N SER A 286 36.25 -40.68 -7.92
CA SER A 286 36.58 -40.04 -9.19
C SER A 286 36.61 -38.52 -9.00
N ARG A 287 37.37 -37.81 -9.86
CA ARG A 287 37.42 -36.33 -9.87
C ARG A 287 36.02 -35.70 -9.82
N LYS A 288 35.11 -36.22 -10.63
CA LYS A 288 33.66 -36.02 -10.55
C LYS A 288 33.02 -37.40 -10.42
N HIS A 289 32.54 -37.76 -9.23
CA HIS A 289 32.08 -39.12 -8.94
C HIS A 289 30.57 -39.25 -9.10
N CYS A 290 29.79 -38.43 -8.40
CA CYS A 290 28.35 -38.42 -8.58
C CYS A 290 27.78 -37.01 -8.43
N LYS A 291 26.56 -36.81 -8.92
CA LYS A 291 25.78 -35.59 -8.72
C LYS A 291 24.52 -35.96 -7.96
N ILE A 292 24.28 -35.23 -6.88
CA ILE A 292 23.10 -35.37 -6.04
C ILE A 292 22.32 -34.07 -6.15
N SER A 293 21.03 -34.17 -6.47
CA SER A 293 20.10 -33.05 -6.38
C SER A 293 18.82 -33.48 -5.70
N PHE A 294 18.03 -32.53 -5.23
CA PHE A 294 16.76 -32.82 -4.60
C PHE A 294 15.61 -32.30 -5.45
N ASN A 295 14.61 -33.14 -5.67
CA ASN A 295 13.38 -32.74 -6.34
C ASN A 295 12.30 -32.40 -5.28
N PRO A 296 12.07 -31.11 -4.97
CA PRO A 296 11.10 -30.72 -3.96
C PRO A 296 9.65 -31.06 -4.33
N LYS A 297 9.35 -31.37 -5.60
CA LYS A 297 8.00 -31.77 -6.02
C LYS A 297 7.68 -33.22 -5.67
N THR A 298 8.66 -34.11 -5.78
CA THR A 298 8.49 -35.55 -5.50
C THR A 298 9.00 -35.94 -4.11
N GLY A 299 9.79 -35.06 -3.46
CA GLY A 299 10.42 -35.35 -2.17
C GLY A 299 11.56 -36.36 -2.26
N LYS A 300 12.10 -36.60 -3.46
CA LYS A 300 13.15 -37.60 -3.72
C LYS A 300 14.47 -36.95 -4.10
N TYR A 301 15.56 -37.65 -3.80
CA TYR A 301 16.90 -37.31 -4.28
C TYR A 301 17.12 -37.91 -5.66
N LEU A 302 17.71 -37.12 -6.54
CA LEU A 302 18.14 -37.53 -7.87
C LEU A 302 19.64 -37.72 -7.82
N VAL A 303 20.11 -38.95 -8.00
CA VAL A 303 21.53 -39.29 -7.98
C VAL A 303 21.94 -39.78 -9.35
N THR A 304 22.95 -39.14 -9.93
CA THR A 304 23.57 -39.54 -11.21
C THR A 304 25.01 -39.94 -10.95
N ASP A 305 25.36 -41.19 -11.28
CA ASP A 305 26.72 -41.70 -11.19
C ASP A 305 27.52 -41.29 -12.44
N TYR A 306 28.69 -40.69 -12.26
CA TYR A 306 29.66 -40.35 -13.32
C TYR A 306 30.99 -41.09 -13.11
N SER A 307 31.04 -42.00 -12.15
CA SER A 307 32.29 -42.57 -11.67
C SER A 307 32.71 -43.82 -12.41
N THR A 308 34.03 -44.01 -12.48
CA THR A 308 34.63 -45.24 -13.04
C THR A 308 34.42 -46.43 -12.11
N ASN A 309 34.51 -46.20 -10.79
CA ASN A 309 34.43 -47.26 -9.78
C ASN A 309 33.01 -47.55 -9.28
N GLY A 310 32.03 -46.73 -9.68
CA GLY A 310 30.62 -46.90 -9.38
C GLY A 310 30.16 -46.28 -8.05
N THR A 311 28.90 -45.83 -8.05
CA THR A 311 28.16 -45.53 -6.82
C THR A 311 27.26 -46.72 -6.45
N TYR A 312 27.20 -47.11 -5.18
CA TYR A 312 26.49 -48.31 -4.72
C TYR A 312 25.45 -48.04 -3.63
N TYR A 313 24.44 -48.88 -3.54
CA TYR A 313 23.57 -49.02 -2.37
C TYR A 313 24.26 -49.83 -1.27
N THR A 314 23.78 -49.72 -0.02
CA THR A 314 24.30 -50.52 1.12
C THR A 314 24.15 -52.03 0.95
N ASN A 315 23.24 -52.50 0.09
CA ASN A 315 23.07 -53.91 -0.25
C ASN A 315 24.07 -54.40 -1.31
N GLY A 316 25.00 -53.54 -1.77
CA GLY A 316 26.01 -53.87 -2.78
C GLY A 316 25.55 -53.74 -4.23
N LYS A 317 24.28 -53.37 -4.49
CA LYS A 317 23.80 -53.07 -5.85
C LYS A 317 24.45 -51.77 -6.37
N ARG A 318 24.97 -51.78 -7.59
CA ARG A 318 25.49 -50.57 -8.26
C ARG A 318 24.34 -49.75 -8.85
N LEU A 319 24.46 -48.43 -8.80
CA LEU A 319 23.61 -47.51 -9.56
C LEU A 319 24.00 -47.54 -11.04
N ASP A 320 23.04 -47.26 -11.91
CA ASP A 320 23.27 -47.24 -13.35
C ASP A 320 24.14 -46.03 -13.73
N GLU A 321 25.22 -46.29 -14.46
CA GLU A 321 26.19 -45.27 -14.83
C GLU A 321 25.56 -44.27 -15.82
N ASN A 322 25.79 -42.98 -15.60
CA ASN A 322 25.24 -41.85 -16.37
C ASN A 322 23.71 -41.77 -16.41
N VAL A 323 22.99 -42.56 -15.63
CA VAL A 323 21.54 -42.53 -15.49
C VAL A 323 21.16 -41.86 -14.18
N THR A 324 20.12 -41.03 -14.20
CA THR A 324 19.61 -40.40 -12.98
C THR A 324 18.65 -41.36 -12.29
N SER A 325 19.01 -41.83 -11.10
CA SER A 325 18.15 -42.66 -10.25
C SER A 325 17.46 -41.82 -9.19
N GLU A 326 16.17 -42.07 -8.97
CA GLU A 326 15.42 -41.47 -7.86
C GLU A 326 15.57 -42.31 -6.60
N LEU A 327 16.01 -41.68 -5.51
CA LEU A 327 16.23 -42.29 -4.21
C LEU A 327 15.40 -41.61 -3.13
N ASP A 328 14.86 -42.39 -2.22
CA ASP A 328 14.06 -41.88 -1.10
C ASP A 328 14.96 -41.30 0.01
N SER A 329 14.44 -40.34 0.76
CA SER A 329 15.05 -39.85 2.01
C SER A 329 15.34 -41.01 2.96
N GLY A 330 16.50 -40.95 3.62
CA GLY A 330 17.00 -42.01 4.50
C GLY A 330 17.92 -43.03 3.82
N THR A 331 17.94 -43.08 2.48
CA THR A 331 18.77 -44.03 1.72
C THR A 331 20.26 -43.73 1.94
N ILE A 332 21.05 -44.79 2.14
CA ILE A 332 22.51 -44.69 2.26
C ILE A 332 23.15 -45.18 0.97
N ILE A 333 24.02 -44.35 0.40
CA ILE A 333 24.82 -44.65 -0.79
C ILE A 333 26.30 -44.69 -0.43
N LEU A 334 27.07 -45.46 -1.19
CA LEU A 334 28.52 -45.65 -1.09
C LEU A 334 29.18 -45.08 -2.34
N ILE A 335 30.21 -44.26 -2.15
CA ILE A 335 31.02 -43.64 -3.20
C ILE A 335 32.20 -44.57 -3.50
N GLY A 336 32.05 -45.47 -4.47
CA GLY A 336 32.95 -46.62 -4.67
C GLY A 336 32.60 -47.80 -3.75
N LYS A 337 32.94 -49.03 -4.19
CA LYS A 337 32.53 -50.28 -3.52
C LYS A 337 32.94 -50.37 -2.04
N ASN A 338 34.11 -49.84 -1.71
CA ASN A 338 34.67 -49.78 -0.35
C ASN A 338 34.90 -48.34 0.13
N GLY A 339 34.26 -47.36 -0.51
CA GLY A 339 34.50 -45.94 -0.20
C GLY A 339 33.49 -45.37 0.79
N ASP A 340 33.36 -44.04 0.74
CA ASP A 340 32.64 -43.31 1.77
C ASP A 340 31.12 -43.43 1.67
N LYS A 341 30.46 -43.41 2.84
CA LYS A 341 29.02 -43.55 3.00
C LYS A 341 28.36 -42.19 3.15
N LEU A 342 27.36 -41.93 2.33
CA LEU A 342 26.48 -40.78 2.40
C LEU A 342 25.06 -41.23 2.69
N LYS A 343 24.41 -40.62 3.68
CA LYS A 343 22.99 -40.80 3.94
C LYS A 343 22.22 -39.59 3.39
N LEU A 344 21.23 -39.88 2.55
CA LEU A 344 20.25 -38.92 2.08
C LEU A 344 19.27 -38.62 3.23
N GLY A 345 19.04 -37.34 3.50
CA GLY A 345 18.37 -36.85 4.71
C GLY A 345 16.86 -36.78 4.64
#